data_AF-A0A267MQR1-F1
#
_entry.id   AF-A0A267MQR1-F1
#
_cell.length_a   1.000
_cell.length_b   1.000
_cell.length_c   1.000
_cell.angle_alpha   90.00
_cell.angle_beta   90.00
_cell.angle_gamma   90.00
#
_symmetry.space_group_name_H-M   'P 1'
#
loop_
_entity.id
_entity.type
_entity.pdbx_description
1 polymer ?
#
loop_
_entity_poly.entity_id
_entity_poly.type
_entity_poly.pdbx_seq_one_letter_code
_entity_poly.pdbx_strand_id
1 'polypeptide(L)'
;MDIAYRLKCYMEMKKETEEKLAEINATLEEMYEDGEQLGGLLKYWYIDKLDKDEIAEKMEYSRRNIYNLKEKAIRKFAIRIFDIKRFYITILFPHKGS
;
A
#
# COMPACT_ATOMS: atom_id res chain seq x y z
N MET A 1 30.79 -10.75 -20.87
CA MET A 1 29.61 -9.88 -20.66
C MET A 1 30.15 -8.48 -20.43
N ASP A 2 29.77 -7.53 -21.26
CA ASP A 2 30.35 -6.18 -21.30
C ASP A 2 29.85 -5.30 -20.14
N ILE A 3 30.74 -4.48 -19.57
CA ILE A 3 30.44 -3.59 -18.44
C ILE A 3 29.40 -2.54 -18.85
N ALA A 4 29.48 -2.03 -20.08
CA ALA A 4 28.52 -1.06 -20.59
C ALA A 4 27.10 -1.64 -20.69
N TYR A 5 26.99 -2.92 -21.06
CA TYR A 5 25.71 -3.63 -21.08
C TYR A 5 25.09 -3.74 -19.68
N ARG A 6 25.88 -4.12 -18.67
CA ARG A 6 25.41 -4.20 -17.28
C ARG A 6 24.95 -2.83 -16.75
N LEU A 7 25.70 -1.78 -17.06
CA LEU A 7 25.35 -0.42 -16.66
C LEU A 7 24.01 0.01 -17.25
N LYS A 8 23.77 -0.28 -18.53
CA LYS A 8 22.48 0.00 -19.19
C LYS A 8 21.33 -0.72 -18.49
N CYS A 9 21.47 -2.02 -18.20
CA CYS A 9 20.44 -2.78 -17.50
C CYS A 9 20.14 -2.19 -16.11
N TYR A 10 21.16 -1.79 -15.35
CA TYR A 10 20.93 -1.16 -14.04
C TYR A 10 20.21 0.19 -14.14
N MET A 11 20.51 0.98 -15.16
CA MET A 11 19.79 2.23 -15.40
C MET A 11 18.32 1.99 -15.74
N GLU A 12 18.03 1.02 -16.59
CA GLU A 12 16.66 0.63 -16.96
C GLU A 12 15.89 0.12 -15.72
N MET A 13 16.49 -0.80 -14.95
CA MET A 13 15.90 -1.31 -13.71
C MET A 13 15.64 -0.20 -12.68
N LYS A 14 16.56 0.75 -12.54
CA LYS A 14 16.39 1.90 -11.65
C LYS A 14 15.18 2.73 -12.09
N LYS A 15 15.12 3.07 -13.38
CA LYS A 15 14.02 3.87 -13.94
C LYS A 15 12.67 3.18 -13.74
N GLU A 16 12.56 1.89 -14.06
CA GLU A 16 11.33 1.12 -13.84
C GLU A 16 10.91 1.07 -12.36
N THR A 17 11.90 1.00 -11.46
CA THR A 17 11.65 1.03 -10.01
C THR A 17 11.12 2.39 -9.57
N GLU A 18 11.71 3.48 -10.06
CA GLU A 18 11.27 4.85 -9.76
C GLU A 18 9.84 5.11 -10.28
N GLU A 19 9.51 4.63 -11.48
CA GLU A 19 8.17 4.73 -12.07
C GLU A 19 7.14 3.98 -11.22
N LYS A 20 7.43 2.74 -10.82
CA LYS A 20 6.53 1.96 -9.95
C LYS A 20 6.36 2.58 -8.57
N LEU A 21 7.42 3.15 -7.99
CA LEU A 21 7.32 3.84 -6.72
C LEU A 21 6.45 5.10 -6.83
N ALA A 22 6.55 5.84 -7.93
CA ALA A 22 5.71 7.00 -8.17
C ALA A 22 4.22 6.60 -8.29
N GLU A 23 3.92 5.52 -9.01
CA GLU A 23 2.56 4.97 -9.13
C GLU A 23 1.98 4.57 -7.76
N ILE A 24 2.77 3.86 -6.94
CA ILE A 24 2.37 3.47 -5.59
C ILE A 24 2.10 4.70 -4.71
N ASN A 25 2.99 5.70 -4.77
CA ASN A 25 2.83 6.92 -3.98
C ASN A 25 1.58 7.71 -4.38
N ALA A 26 1.34 7.89 -5.68
CA ALA A 26 0.13 8.53 -6.19
C ALA A 26 -1.13 7.78 -5.73
N THR A 27 -1.13 6.45 -5.86
CA THR A 27 -2.24 5.60 -5.40
C THR A 27 -2.53 5.78 -3.91
N LEU A 28 -1.49 5.84 -3.07
CA LEU A 28 -1.65 6.07 -1.64
C LEU A 28 -2.17 7.47 -1.32
N GLU A 29 -1.80 8.49 -2.10
CA GLU A 29 -2.28 9.87 -1.90
C GLU A 29 -3.76 10.03 -2.27
N GLU A 30 -4.21 9.34 -3.32
CA GLU A 30 -5.62 9.32 -3.73
C GLU A 30 -6.53 8.53 -2.78
N MET A 31 -5.96 7.73 -1.87
CA MET A 31 -6.69 6.95 -0.88
C MET A 31 -7.14 7.79 0.33
N TYR A 32 -7.74 8.95 0.06
CA TYR A 32 -8.46 9.77 1.02
C TYR A 32 -9.95 9.79 0.63
N GLU A 33 -10.77 9.02 1.34
CA GLU A 33 -12.20 8.86 1.04
C GLU A 33 -13.02 8.85 2.32
N ASP A 34 -14.21 9.44 2.28
CA ASP A 34 -15.18 9.46 3.40
C ASP A 34 -14.59 9.97 4.74
N GLY A 35 -13.59 10.87 4.67
CA GLY A 35 -12.88 11.39 5.84
C GLY A 35 -11.84 10.43 6.44
N GLU A 36 -11.60 9.27 5.80
CA GLU A 36 -10.61 8.29 6.23
C GLU A 36 -9.31 8.40 5.41
N GLN A 37 -8.18 8.61 6.10
CA GLN A 37 -6.86 8.70 5.49
C GLN A 37 -6.22 7.31 5.30
N LEU A 38 -6.86 6.45 4.52
CA LEU A 38 -6.48 5.04 4.33
C LEU A 38 -5.07 4.86 3.74
N GLY A 39 -4.64 5.75 2.86
CA GLY A 39 -3.26 5.76 2.35
C GLY A 39 -2.24 6.07 3.44
N GLY A 40 -2.53 7.04 4.30
CA GLY A 40 -1.71 7.38 5.46
C GLY A 40 -1.57 6.22 6.44
N LEU A 41 -2.67 5.49 6.68
CA LEU A 41 -2.66 4.27 7.50
C LEU A 41 -1.68 3.22 6.95
N LEU A 42 -1.67 3.00 5.63
CA LEU A 42 -0.73 2.04 5.02
C LEU A 42 0.72 2.53 5.08
N LYS A 43 0.97 3.84 4.90
CA LYS A 43 2.31 4.43 5.07
C LYS A 43 2.83 4.19 6.49
N TYR A 44 2.03 4.53 7.51
CA TYR A 44 2.45 4.31 8.90
C TYR A 44 2.72 2.85 9.23
N TRP A 45 1.90 1.93 8.70
CA TRP A 45 2.05 0.51 9.00
C TRP A 45 3.22 -0.14 8.27
N TYR A 46 3.36 0.11 6.97
CA TYR A 46 4.26 -0.65 6.10
C TYR A 46 5.56 0.06 5.79
N ILE A 47 5.58 1.39 5.79
CA ILE A 47 6.77 2.21 5.55
C ILE A 47 7.41 2.57 6.89
N ASP A 48 6.65 3.25 7.75
CA ASP A 48 7.19 3.77 9.03
C ASP A 48 7.26 2.69 10.12
N LYS A 49 6.64 1.53 9.88
CA LYS A 49 6.62 0.37 10.80
C LYS A 49 6.11 0.70 12.21
N LEU A 50 5.22 1.67 12.32
CA LEU A 50 4.62 2.05 13.60
C LEU A 50 3.74 0.91 14.15
N ASP A 51 3.64 0.85 15.47
CA ASP A 51 2.73 -0.10 16.10
C ASP A 51 1.27 0.39 16.07
N LYS A 52 0.35 -0.51 16.38
CA LYS A 52 -1.09 -0.24 16.28
C LYS A 52 -1.55 0.90 17.21
N ASP A 53 -0.91 1.08 18.37
CA ASP A 53 -1.31 2.06 19.37
C ASP A 53 -0.80 3.44 18.95
N GLU A 54 0.43 3.51 18.42
CA GLU A 54 0.99 4.73 17.81
C GLU A 54 0.17 5.21 16.60
N ILE A 55 -0.26 4.27 15.75
CA ILE A 55 -1.10 4.57 14.60
C ILE A 55 -2.48 5.06 15.04
N ALA A 56 -3.08 4.41 16.03
CA ALA A 56 -4.37 4.80 16.60
C ALA A 56 -4.32 6.24 17.15
N GLU A 57 -3.24 6.58 17.86
CA GLU A 57 -3.00 7.92 18.39
C GLU A 57 -2.82 8.96 17.27
N LYS A 58 -1.93 8.69 16.30
CA LYS A 58 -1.65 9.62 15.18
C LYS A 58 -2.85 9.90 14.29
N MET A 59 -3.73 8.91 14.14
CA MET A 59 -4.90 9.01 13.28
C MET A 59 -6.20 9.27 14.04
N GLU A 60 -6.13 9.49 15.36
CA GLU A 60 -7.28 9.73 16.24
C GLU A 60 -8.38 8.66 16.15
N TYR A 61 -8.00 7.41 15.88
CA TYR A 61 -8.92 6.28 15.77
C TYR A 61 -8.85 5.36 16.99
N SER A 62 -9.95 4.64 17.27
CA SER A 62 -9.90 3.56 18.25
C SER A 62 -9.05 2.39 17.72
N ARG A 63 -8.29 1.75 18.62
CA ARG A 63 -7.45 0.57 18.28
C ARG A 63 -8.21 -0.54 17.57
N ARG A 64 -9.49 -0.74 17.93
CA ARG A 64 -10.35 -1.76 17.32
C ARG A 64 -10.70 -1.40 15.87
N ASN A 65 -10.86 -0.11 15.56
CA ASN A 65 -11.10 0.35 14.18
C ASN A 65 -9.85 0.24 13.30
N ILE A 66 -8.65 0.40 13.85
CA ILE A 66 -7.41 0.39 13.07
C ILE A 66 -7.23 -0.91 12.25
N TYR A 67 -7.55 -2.09 12.79
CA TYR A 67 -7.45 -3.33 12.02
C TYR A 67 -8.46 -3.41 10.87
N ASN A 68 -9.70 -2.99 11.12
CA ASN A 68 -10.75 -2.96 10.09
C ASN A 68 -10.40 -1.96 8.98
N LEU A 69 -9.91 -0.78 9.36
CA LEU A 69 -9.44 0.26 8.44
C LEU A 69 -8.23 -0.24 7.64
N LYS A 70 -7.28 -0.95 8.27
CA LYS A 70 -6.13 -1.52 7.58
C LYS A 70 -6.57 -2.52 6.52
N GLU A 71 -7.48 -3.42 6.86
CA GLU A 71 -7.99 -4.40 5.91
C GLU A 71 -8.77 -3.75 4.76
N LYS A 72 -9.56 -2.72 5.05
CA LYS A 72 -10.23 -1.88 4.04
C LYS A 72 -9.21 -1.20 3.12
N ALA A 73 -8.17 -0.62 3.69
CA ALA A 73 -7.10 0.06 2.96
C ALA A 73 -6.33 -0.90 2.05
N ILE A 74 -5.90 -2.07 2.54
CA ILE A 74 -5.20 -3.09 1.74
C ILE A 74 -6.06 -3.52 0.55
N ARG A 75 -7.35 -3.81 0.77
CA ARG A 75 -8.25 -4.22 -0.31
C ARG A 75 -8.41 -3.12 -1.37
N LYS A 76 -8.61 -1.88 -0.96
CA LYS A 76 -8.72 -0.74 -1.90
C LYS A 76 -7.42 -0.50 -2.66
N PHE A 77 -6.28 -0.57 -1.99
CA PHE A 77 -4.97 -0.44 -2.61
C PHE A 77 -4.75 -1.54 -3.67
N ALA A 78 -5.06 -2.79 -3.34
CA ALA A 78 -4.92 -3.91 -4.27
C ALA A 78 -5.83 -3.76 -5.51
N ILE A 79 -7.06 -3.26 -5.37
CA ILE A 79 -7.94 -2.98 -6.52
C ILE A 79 -7.29 -1.94 -7.44
N ARG A 80 -6.77 -0.85 -6.86
CA ARG A 80 -6.19 0.26 -7.62
C ARG A 80 -4.90 -0.13 -8.36
N ILE A 81 -3.96 -0.78 -7.68
CA ILE A 81 -2.65 -1.13 -8.27
C ILE A 81 -2.76 -2.23 -9.32
N PHE A 82 -3.61 -3.23 -9.10
CA PHE A 82 -3.62 -4.40 -9.96
C PHE A 82 -4.77 -4.41 -10.98
N ASP A 83 -5.62 -3.37 -10.99
CA ASP A 83 -6.89 -3.32 -11.74
C ASP A 83 -7.73 -4.61 -11.57
N ILE A 84 -7.57 -5.26 -10.42
CA ILE A 84 -8.17 -6.55 -10.17
C ILE A 84 -9.66 -6.30 -9.94
N LYS A 85 -10.49 -6.80 -10.86
CA LYS A 85 -11.93 -6.95 -10.62
C LYS A 85 -12.12 -7.65 -9.27
N ARG A 86 -12.91 -7.00 -8.40
CA ARG A 86 -13.27 -7.33 -7.01
C ARG A 86 -13.37 -8.83 -6.63
N PHE A 87 -13.58 -9.72 -7.59
CA PHE A 87 -13.69 -11.18 -7.43
C PHE A 87 -12.40 -11.89 -6.99
N TYR A 88 -11.20 -11.45 -7.37
CA TYR A 88 -9.97 -12.21 -7.04
C TYR A 88 -9.34 -11.85 -5.68
N ILE A 89 -9.66 -10.68 -5.12
CA ILE A 89 -9.07 -10.23 -3.85
C ILE A 89 -9.53 -11.08 -2.66
N THR A 90 -10.75 -11.60 -2.70
CA THR A 90 -11.27 -12.54 -1.69
C THR A 90 -10.47 -13.85 -1.64
N ILE A 91 -9.81 -14.23 -2.75
CA ILE A 91 -8.96 -15.42 -2.83
C ILE A 91 -7.54 -15.14 -2.31
N LEU A 92 -7.00 -13.95 -2.59
CA LEU A 92 -5.64 -13.54 -2.18
C LEU A 92 -5.56 -13.11 -0.71
N PHE A 93 -6.64 -12.57 -0.15
CA PHE A 93 -6.72 -12.12 1.24
C PHE A 93 -7.99 -12.67 1.91
N PRO A 94 -8.05 -13.98 2.19
CA PRO A 94 -9.20 -14.57 2.86
C PRO A 94 -9.34 -13.99 4.28
N HIS A 95 -10.55 -13.54 4.63
CA HIS A 95 -10.93 -13.18 5.99
C HIS A 95 -10.62 -14.38 6.89
N LYS A 96 -9.64 -14.26 7.80
CA LYS A 96 -9.50 -15.22 8.90
C LYS A 96 -10.62 -14.91 9.89
N GLY A 97 -11.75 -15.57 9.70
CA GLY A 97 -12.85 -15.54 10.64
C GLY A 97 -12.47 -16.20 11.96
N SER A 98 -12.76 -15.46 13.03
CA SER A 98 -12.88 -15.82 14.47
C SER A 98 -11.62 -16.25 15.22
#